data_AF-A0A7Z1KL41-F1
#
_entry.id   AF-A0A7Z1KL41-F1
#
_cell.length_a   1.000
_cell.length_b   1.000
_cell.length_c   1.000
_cell.angle_alpha   90.00
_cell.angle_beta   90.00
_cell.angle_gamma   90.00
#
_symmetry.space_group_name_H-M   'P 1'
#
loop_
_entity.id
_entity.type
_entity.pdbx_description
1 polymer ?
#
loop_
_entity_poly.entity_id
_entity_poly.type
_entity_poly.pdbx_seq_one_letter_code
_entity_poly.pdbx_strand_id
1 'polypeptide(L)'
;MYFRISPEDYLNARNRGDIVALVHSHPDGKPCLSSADRTLQIQSGLDWWLVCDNRIHKFRCVPHLTGRQFEHGVTDCYTLFRDAYHLARIDMPDFDREDDWWSQGKSLYLDHLEAAGFYRVNPEDAQPGDVL
;
A
#
# COMPACT_ATOMS: atom_id res chain seq x y z
N MET A 1 21.04 8.15 -6.09
CA MET A 1 21.56 6.93 -5.44
C MET A 1 20.37 6.04 -5.15
N TYR A 2 20.44 4.73 -5.43
CA TYR A 2 19.33 3.80 -5.15
C TYR A 2 19.87 2.63 -4.34
N PHE A 3 19.02 2.08 -3.47
CA PHE A 3 19.38 0.94 -2.63
C PHE A 3 19.64 -0.31 -3.50
N ARG A 4 20.69 -1.06 -3.15
CA ARG A 4 20.99 -2.37 -3.74
C ARG A 4 21.46 -3.31 -2.64
N ILE A 5 20.99 -4.55 -2.67
CA ILE A 5 21.50 -5.63 -1.85
C ILE A 5 22.55 -6.41 -2.65
N SER A 6 23.61 -6.87 -1.99
CA SER A 6 24.55 -7.81 -2.60
C SER A 6 23.81 -9.12 -2.91
N PRO A 7 23.99 -9.71 -4.12
CA PRO A 7 23.44 -11.02 -4.43
C PRO A 7 23.87 -12.09 -3.43
N GLU A 8 25.12 -12.01 -2.95
CA GLU A 8 25.66 -12.94 -1.96
C GLU A 8 24.95 -12.82 -0.61
N ASP A 9 24.73 -11.59 -0.14
CA ASP A 9 24.01 -11.35 1.12
C ASP A 9 22.55 -11.81 1.03
N TYR A 10 21.90 -11.60 -0.11
CA TYR A 10 20.54 -12.08 -0.35
C TYR A 10 20.46 -13.61 -0.32
N LEU A 11 21.40 -14.30 -0.98
CA LEU A 11 21.47 -15.76 -0.96
C LEU A 11 21.76 -16.29 0.45
N ASN A 12 22.68 -15.65 1.17
CA ASN A 12 23.00 -16.01 2.55
C ASN A 12 21.81 -15.84 3.49
N ALA A 13 21.02 -14.77 3.33
CA ALA A 13 19.78 -14.57 4.09
C ALA A 13 18.75 -15.65 3.77
N ARG A 14 18.53 -15.94 2.49
CA ARG A 14 17.58 -16.97 2.04
C ARG A 14 17.96 -18.38 2.52
N ASN A 15 19.26 -18.69 2.60
CA ASN A 15 19.75 -19.97 3.13
C ASN A 15 19.49 -20.13 4.64
N ARG A 16 19.24 -19.02 5.36
CA ARG A 16 18.94 -19.03 6.80
C ARG A 16 17.44 -19.07 7.11
N GLY A 17 16.58 -18.79 6.13
CA GLY A 17 15.13 -18.81 6.27
C GLY A 17 14.41 -17.92 5.25
N ASP A 18 13.10 -17.78 5.43
CA ASP A 18 12.28 -16.94 4.56
C ASP A 18 12.58 -15.45 4.78
N ILE A 19 12.85 -14.75 3.69
CA ILE A 19 12.99 -13.31 3.70
C ILE A 19 11.58 -12.72 3.69
N VAL A 20 11.23 -12.01 4.75
CA VAL A 20 9.88 -11.40 4.91
C VAL A 20 9.84 -9.92 4.52
N ALA A 21 11.00 -9.24 4.54
CA ALA A 21 11.09 -7.84 4.18
C ALA A 21 12.51 -7.44 3.73
N LEU A 22 12.60 -6.38 2.93
CA LEU A 22 13.85 -5.67 2.63
C LEU A 22 13.86 -4.35 3.41
N VAL A 23 15.00 -4.04 4.03
CA VAL A 23 15.15 -2.84 4.88
C VAL A 23 16.25 -1.94 4.32
N HIS A 24 15.93 -0.67 4.13
CA HIS A 24 16.90 0.35 3.70
C HIS A 24 16.65 1.70 4.37
N SER A 25 17.58 2.63 4.21
CA SER A 25 17.50 3.97 4.80
C SER A 25 17.45 5.07 3.75
N HIS A 26 16.77 6.18 4.07
CA HIS A 26 16.85 7.44 3.34
C HIS A 26 17.52 8.51 4.22
N PRO A 27 18.87 8.59 4.25
CA PRO A 27 19.56 9.69 4.92
C PRO A 27 19.16 11.01 4.27
N ASP A 28 18.63 11.95 5.06
CA ASP A 28 18.14 13.27 4.61
C ASP A 28 17.06 13.23 3.51
N GLY A 29 16.40 12.08 3.33
CA GLY A 29 15.39 11.87 2.29
C GLY A 29 13.97 12.02 2.81
N LYS A 30 13.00 11.71 1.94
CA LYS A 30 11.60 11.66 2.34
C LYS A 30 11.28 10.29 2.97
N PRO A 31 10.43 10.26 4.00
CA PRO A 31 9.98 9.03 4.64
C PRO A 31 8.92 8.28 3.80
N CYS A 32 9.11 8.17 2.49
CA CYS A 32 8.27 7.47 1.52
C CYS A 32 9.15 6.72 0.50
N LEU A 33 8.61 5.65 -0.11
CA LEU A 33 9.31 4.92 -1.16
C LEU A 33 9.49 5.79 -2.41
N SER A 34 10.70 5.81 -2.96
CA SER A 34 10.98 6.41 -4.27
C SER A 34 10.46 5.53 -5.42
N SER A 35 10.47 6.05 -6.64
CA SER A 35 10.12 5.24 -7.82
C SER A 35 11.02 4.01 -7.97
N ALA A 36 12.31 4.12 -7.65
CA ALA A 36 13.24 3.00 -7.69
C ALA A 36 12.91 1.95 -6.63
N ASP A 37 12.59 2.38 -5.41
CA ASP A 37 12.17 1.47 -4.33
C ASP A 37 10.89 0.73 -4.70
N ARG A 38 9.92 1.42 -5.32
CA ARG A 38 8.67 0.80 -5.78
C ARG A 38 8.90 -0.24 -6.87
N THR A 39 9.79 0.03 -7.83
CA THR A 39 10.16 -0.96 -8.85
C THR A 39 10.79 -2.20 -8.21
N LEU A 40 11.74 -2.03 -7.29
CA LEU A 40 12.41 -3.14 -6.61
C LEU A 40 11.46 -3.88 -5.66
N GLN A 41 10.53 -3.17 -5.02
CA GLN A 41 9.50 -3.77 -4.16
C GLN A 41 8.64 -4.74 -4.96
N ILE A 42 8.09 -4.28 -6.09
CA ILE A 42 7.26 -5.12 -6.96
C ILE A 42 8.06 -6.31 -7.50
N GLN A 43 9.33 -6.11 -7.89
CA GLN A 43 10.20 -7.21 -8.35
C GLN A 43 10.48 -8.24 -7.26
N SER A 44 10.68 -7.79 -6.02
CA SER A 44 10.96 -8.69 -4.89
C SER A 44 9.71 -9.41 -4.38
N GLY A 45 8.53 -8.79 -4.51
CA GLY A 45 7.29 -9.28 -3.92
C GLY A 45 7.27 -9.22 -2.39
N LEU A 46 8.21 -8.49 -1.77
CA LEU A 46 8.41 -8.42 -0.33
C LEU A 46 7.91 -7.10 0.26
N ASP A 47 7.66 -7.10 1.56
CA ASP A 47 7.48 -5.86 2.31
C ASP A 47 8.78 -5.06 2.33
N TRP A 48 8.66 -3.73 2.28
CA TRP A 48 9.81 -2.83 2.31
C TRP A 48 9.71 -1.94 3.53
N TRP A 49 10.77 -1.95 4.34
CA TRP A 49 10.84 -1.12 5.55
C TRP A 49 11.88 -0.04 5.36
N LEU A 50 11.44 1.21 5.48
CA LEU A 50 12.27 2.37 5.31
C LEU A 50 12.65 2.97 6.67
N VAL A 51 13.94 3.11 6.91
CA VAL A 51 14.49 3.86 8.05
C VAL A 51 14.69 5.32 7.63
N CYS A 52 13.92 6.24 8.21
CA CYS A 52 13.98 7.68 7.94
C CYS A 52 13.66 8.43 9.22
N ASP A 53 14.37 9.52 9.52
CA ASP A 53 14.15 10.36 10.71
C ASP A 53 14.07 9.56 12.03
N ASN A 54 14.97 8.58 12.21
CA ASN A 54 15.00 7.66 13.35
C ASN A 54 13.69 6.87 13.57
N ARG A 55 12.90 6.67 12.51
CA ARG A 55 11.66 5.88 12.52
C ARG A 55 11.70 4.81 11.43
N ILE A 56 10.98 3.73 11.66
CA ILE A 56 10.77 2.65 10.68
C ILE A 56 9.38 2.82 10.07
N HIS A 57 9.33 3.00 8.76
CA HIS A 57 8.10 3.05 7.97
C HIS A 57 7.94 1.74 7.21
N LYS A 58 6.84 1.02 7.45
CA LYS A 58 6.62 -0.29 6.83
C LYS A 58 5.67 -0.14 5.64
N PHE A 59 6.07 -0.68 4.51
CA PHE A 59 5.26 -0.69 3.29
C PHE A 59 5.00 -2.12 2.88
N ARG A 60 3.72 -2.52 2.86
CA ARG A 60 3.34 -3.81 2.29
C ARG A 60 3.61 -3.81 0.79
N CYS A 61 3.89 -4.98 0.22
CA CYS A 61 4.04 -5.07 -1.23
C CYS A 61 2.73 -4.77 -1.94
N VAL A 62 2.61 -3.55 -2.47
CA VAL A 62 1.46 -3.10 -3.26
C VAL A 62 1.79 -3.24 -4.76
N PRO A 63 0.99 -3.94 -5.58
CA PRO A 63 1.14 -3.93 -7.05
C PRO A 63 0.94 -2.54 -7.65
N HIS A 64 1.23 -2.33 -8.94
CA HIS A 64 0.83 -1.09 -9.61
C HIS A 64 -0.68 -0.85 -9.47
N LEU A 65 -1.10 0.36 -9.10
CA LEU A 65 -2.52 0.69 -8.89
C LEU A 65 -3.32 0.52 -10.19
N THR A 66 -2.72 0.87 -11.32
CA THR A 66 -3.33 0.75 -12.65
C THR A 66 -3.04 -0.59 -13.30
N GLY A 67 -3.98 -1.09 -14.12
CA GLY A 67 -3.81 -2.32 -14.90
C GLY A 67 -4.10 -3.60 -14.15
N ARG A 68 -4.62 -3.51 -12.92
CA ARG A 68 -5.10 -4.67 -12.17
C ARG A 68 -6.39 -5.20 -12.77
N GLN A 69 -6.51 -6.52 -12.86
CA GLN A 69 -7.79 -7.15 -13.10
C GLN A 69 -8.66 -6.98 -11.86
N PHE A 70 -9.94 -6.67 -12.04
CA PHE A 70 -10.89 -6.59 -10.94
C PHE A 70 -11.20 -8.00 -10.42
N GLU A 71 -11.04 -8.18 -9.11
CA GLU A 71 -11.44 -9.37 -8.37
C GLU A 71 -12.04 -8.92 -7.04
N HIS A 72 -13.32 -9.23 -6.81
CA HIS A 72 -14.05 -8.80 -5.62
C HIS A 72 -13.36 -9.32 -4.35
N GLY A 73 -13.14 -8.45 -3.36
CA GLY A 73 -12.43 -8.79 -2.13
C GLY A 73 -10.90 -8.79 -2.24
N VAL A 74 -10.32 -8.85 -3.44
CA VAL A 74 -8.87 -9.03 -3.65
C VAL A 74 -8.22 -7.84 -4.35
N THR A 75 -8.75 -7.41 -5.49
CA THR A 75 -8.28 -6.26 -6.28
C THR A 75 -9.47 -5.40 -6.73
N ASP A 76 -10.40 -5.19 -5.80
CA ASP A 76 -11.60 -4.38 -5.98
C ASP A 76 -11.35 -2.88 -5.77
N CYS A 77 -12.42 -2.09 -5.89
CA CYS A 77 -12.37 -0.64 -5.73
C CYS A 77 -11.87 -0.23 -4.33
N TYR A 78 -12.28 -0.96 -3.28
CA TYR A 78 -11.85 -0.69 -1.90
C TYR A 78 -10.35 -0.91 -1.73
N THR A 79 -9.87 -2.05 -2.21
CA THR A 79 -8.46 -2.40 -2.18
C THR A 79 -7.62 -1.41 -2.97
N LEU A 80 -8.12 -0.91 -4.11
CA LEU A 80 -7.43 0.08 -4.92
C LEU A 80 -7.12 1.37 -4.16
N PHE A 81 -8.12 2.00 -3.53
CA PHE A 81 -7.85 3.23 -2.78
C PHE A 81 -7.12 2.95 -1.46
N ARG A 82 -7.41 1.84 -0.76
CA ARG A 82 -6.62 1.44 0.43
C ARG A 82 -5.13 1.30 0.08
N ASP A 83 -4.81 0.74 -1.07
CA ASP A 83 -3.45 0.65 -1.59
C ASP A 83 -2.85 2.03 -1.88
N ALA A 84 -3.62 2.95 -2.46
CA ALA A 84 -3.18 4.32 -2.71
C ALA A 84 -2.90 5.09 -1.40
N TYR A 85 -3.80 5.00 -0.43
CA TYR A 85 -3.63 5.61 0.90
C TYR A 85 -2.46 5.00 1.66
N HIS A 86 -2.28 3.67 1.60
CA HIS A 86 -1.12 3.01 2.20
C HIS A 86 0.20 3.53 1.61
N LEU A 87 0.29 3.72 0.29
CA LEU A 87 1.46 4.33 -0.35
C LEU A 87 1.67 5.79 0.09
N ALA A 88 0.61 6.51 0.44
CA ALA A 88 0.63 7.83 1.08
C ALA A 88 0.87 7.77 2.61
N ARG A 89 1.04 6.57 3.18
CA ARG A 89 1.29 6.28 4.61
C ARG A 89 0.08 6.48 5.52
N ILE A 90 -1.10 6.28 4.95
CA ILE A 90 -2.37 6.26 5.66
C ILE A 90 -2.89 4.84 5.56
N ASP A 91 -2.87 4.12 6.68
CA ASP A 91 -3.38 2.76 6.73
C ASP A 91 -4.89 2.76 6.97
N MET A 92 -5.63 2.15 6.05
CA MET A 92 -7.06 1.93 6.18
C MET A 92 -7.32 0.46 6.56
N PRO A 93 -8.38 0.16 7.32
CA PRO A 93 -8.70 -1.21 7.70
C PRO A 93 -9.00 -2.08 6.48
N ASP A 94 -8.67 -3.36 6.55
CA ASP A 94 -9.29 -4.37 5.68
C ASP A 94 -10.50 -4.94 6.42
N PHE A 95 -11.60 -5.13 5.70
CA PHE A 95 -12.82 -5.74 6.23
C PHE A 95 -13.35 -6.75 5.23
N ASP A 96 -14.13 -7.72 5.72
CA ASP A 96 -14.78 -8.67 4.85
C ASP A 96 -15.86 -8.00 4.01
N ARG A 97 -15.97 -8.42 2.75
CA ARG A 97 -16.85 -7.82 1.75
C ARG A 97 -17.72 -8.92 1.17
N GLU A 98 -18.86 -9.17 1.82
CA GLU A 98 -19.87 -10.13 1.33
C GLU A 98 -20.14 -9.93 -0.16
N ASP A 99 -20.22 -10.99 -0.94
CA ASP A 99 -20.52 -10.86 -2.37
C ASP A 99 -21.94 -10.31 -2.59
N ASP A 100 -22.13 -9.54 -3.67
CA ASP A 100 -23.42 -8.96 -4.08
C ASP A 100 -24.08 -7.99 -3.06
N TRP A 101 -23.32 -7.44 -2.11
CA TRP A 101 -23.83 -6.49 -1.11
C TRP A 101 -24.51 -5.26 -1.73
N TRP A 102 -24.04 -4.82 -2.90
CA TRP A 102 -24.56 -3.66 -3.63
C TRP A 102 -25.98 -3.90 -4.15
N SER A 103 -26.32 -5.13 -4.54
CA SER A 103 -27.67 -5.49 -5.02
C SER A 103 -28.68 -5.55 -3.87
N GLN A 104 -28.21 -5.66 -2.63
CA GLN A 104 -29.03 -5.62 -1.42
C GLN A 104 -29.26 -4.18 -0.90
N GLY A 105 -28.76 -3.17 -1.62
CA GLY A 105 -28.88 -1.76 -1.23
C GLY A 105 -28.02 -1.35 -0.04
N LYS A 106 -27.04 -2.18 0.37
CA LYS A 106 -26.06 -1.80 1.40
C LYS A 106 -25.09 -0.75 0.82
N SER A 107 -24.46 0.05 1.68
CA SER A 107 -23.43 1.03 1.28
C SER A 107 -22.10 0.75 1.96
N LEU A 108 -21.67 -0.51 1.87
CA LEU A 108 -20.60 -1.09 2.68
C LEU A 108 -19.31 -0.26 2.64
N TYR A 109 -18.92 0.26 1.47
CA TYR A 109 -17.76 1.17 1.39
C TYR A 109 -17.98 2.49 2.13
N LEU A 110 -19.11 3.16 1.94
CA LEU A 110 -19.39 4.45 2.58
C LEU A 110 -19.49 4.32 4.10
N ASP A 111 -20.14 3.25 4.58
CA ASP A 111 -20.30 2.98 6.02
C ASP A 111 -18.92 2.80 6.70
N HIS A 112 -17.97 2.15 6.01
CA HIS A 112 -16.62 1.97 6.52
C HIS A 112 -15.69 3.18 6.31
N LEU A 113 -15.94 4.02 5.31
CA LEU A 113 -15.15 5.23 5.08
C LEU A 113 -15.30 6.23 6.25
N GLU A 114 -16.53 6.46 6.73
CA GLU A 114 -16.75 7.36 7.88
C GLU A 114 -16.05 6.83 9.14
N ALA A 115 -16.11 5.52 9.38
CA ALA A 115 -15.37 4.87 10.46
C ALA A 115 -13.84 4.96 10.31
N ALA A 116 -13.34 5.07 9.08
CA ALA A 116 -11.93 5.32 8.78
C ALA A 116 -11.54 6.82 8.85
N GLY A 117 -12.47 7.70 9.24
CA GLY A 117 -12.24 9.13 9.43
C GLY A 117 -12.51 10.00 8.21
N PHE A 118 -13.11 9.44 7.16
CA PHE A 118 -13.55 10.22 6.00
C PHE A 118 -14.82 11.01 6.32
N TYR A 119 -14.98 12.13 5.64
CA TYR A 119 -16.20 12.91 5.65
C TYR A 119 -16.57 13.31 4.23
N ARG A 120 -17.85 13.57 3.99
CA ARG A 120 -18.33 13.99 2.67
C ARG A 120 -17.94 15.44 2.40
N VAL A 121 -17.47 15.70 1.19
CA VAL A 121 -17.19 17.04 0.65
C VAL A 121 -18.13 17.33 -0.51
N ASN A 122 -18.36 18.61 -0.81
CA ASN A 122 -19.08 18.95 -2.03
C ASN A 122 -18.22 18.59 -3.25
N PRO A 123 -18.81 18.12 -4.36
CA PRO A 123 -18.05 17.79 -5.56
C PRO A 123 -17.19 18.94 -6.12
N GLU A 124 -17.62 20.18 -5.90
CA GLU A 124 -16.88 21.39 -6.30
C GLU A 124 -15.65 21.67 -5.43
N ASP A 125 -15.60 21.11 -4.23
CA ASP A 125 -14.50 21.26 -3.26
C ASP A 125 -13.52 20.07 -3.30
N ALA A 126 -13.77 19.07 -4.15
CA ALA A 126 -12.98 17.84 -4.21
C ALA A 126 -11.50 18.11 -4.59
N GLN A 127 -10.58 17.46 -3.88
CA GLN A 127 -9.14 17.62 -4.03
C GLN A 127 -8.44 16.34 -4.50
N PRO A 128 -7.23 16.44 -5.08
CA PRO A 128 -6.43 15.26 -5.38
C PRO A 128 -6.18 14.40 -4.13
N GLY A 129 -6.62 13.14 -4.20
CA GLY A 129 -6.56 12.19 -3.09
C GLY A 129 -7.92 11.80 -2.56
N ASP A 130 -8.96 12.60 -2.80
CA ASP A 130 -10.33 12.26 -2.37
C ASP A 130 -10.85 11.00 -3.09
N VAL A 131 -11.73 10.28 -2.39
CA VAL A 131 -12.39 9.07 -2.91
C VAL A 131 -13.69 9.48 -3.61
N LEU A 132 -13.89 8.95 -4.83
CA LEU A 132 -15.07 9.20 -5.68
C LEU A 132 -16.08 8.06 -5.60
#